data_AF-A0A535WME2-F1
#
_entry.id   AF-A0A535WME2-F1
#
_cell.length_a   1.000
_cell.length_b   1.000
_cell.length_c   1.000
_cell.angle_alpha   90.00
_cell.angle_beta   90.00
_cell.angle_gamma   90.00
#
_symmetry.space_group_name_H-M   'P 1'
#
loop_
_entity.id
_entity.type
_entity.pdbx_description
1 polymer ?
#
loop_
_entity_poly.entity_id
_entity_poly.type
_entity_poly.pdbx_seq_one_letter_code
_entity_poly.pdbx_strand_id
1 'polypeptide(L)'
;LWAASCAEHVLDLFESAQPEDPRPRRAIDLGRAWARGEITMTQARTAAGHAMAAARDLSGPARHAAYAAGQAAAVAHVAAHELGAAAYAIKAARAAAPEGEGESAGRLECRWQRDQLPEAIRELVLDDQQLRNDICWSVFHC
;
A
#
# COMPACT_ATOMS: atom_id res chain seq x y z
N LEU A 1 8.05 -2.31 7.42
CA LEU A 1 8.89 -1.65 6.40
C LEU A 1 8.45 -2.01 4.97
N TRP A 2 8.30 -3.29 4.64
CA TRP A 2 7.83 -3.73 3.31
C TRP A 2 6.52 -3.06 2.84
N ALA A 3 5.46 -3.08 3.66
CA ALA A 3 4.18 -2.43 3.32
C ALA A 3 4.32 -0.93 2.99
N ALA A 4 5.21 -0.23 3.67
CA ALA A 4 5.51 1.18 3.39
C ALA A 4 6.20 1.35 2.04
N SER A 5 7.12 0.44 1.67
CA SER A 5 7.74 0.44 0.34
C SER A 5 6.74 0.15 -0.78
N CYS A 6 5.79 -0.78 -0.58
CA CYS A 6 4.71 -1.05 -1.54
C CYS A 6 3.84 0.19 -1.76
N ALA A 7 3.44 0.87 -0.68
CA ALA A 7 2.65 2.09 -0.77
C ALA A 7 3.42 3.27 -1.38
N GLU A 8 4.71 3.39 -1.09
CA GLU A 8 5.57 4.45 -1.61
C GLU A 8 5.80 4.34 -3.12
N HIS A 9 5.87 3.12 -3.66
CA HIS A 9 6.11 2.89 -5.09
C HIS A 9 5.01 3.44 -6.00
N VAL A 10 3.80 3.59 -5.46
CA VAL A 10 2.62 4.10 -6.19
C VAL A 10 2.17 5.48 -5.68
N LEU A 11 2.92 6.08 -4.75
CA LEU A 11 2.52 7.33 -4.08
C LEU A 11 2.43 8.50 -5.06
N ASP A 12 3.29 8.52 -6.07
CA ASP A 12 3.33 9.52 -7.14
C ASP A 12 1.99 9.65 -7.87
N LEU A 13 1.21 8.57 -7.97
CA LEU A 13 -0.14 8.57 -8.55
C LEU A 13 -1.11 9.42 -7.74
N PHE A 14 -0.96 9.45 -6.41
CA PHE A 14 -1.72 10.36 -5.56
C PHE A 14 -1.17 11.78 -5.65
N GLU A 15 0.14 11.96 -5.53
CA GLU A 15 0.78 13.28 -5.49
C GLU A 15 0.61 14.06 -6.80
N SER A 16 0.55 13.37 -7.93
CA SER A 16 0.24 13.99 -9.22
C SER A 16 -1.19 14.51 -9.29
N ALA A 17 -2.13 13.84 -8.63
CA ALA A 17 -3.54 14.22 -8.60
C ALA A 17 -3.86 15.26 -7.51
N GLN A 18 -3.15 15.21 -6.38
CA GLN A 18 -3.36 16.07 -5.21
C GLN A 18 -2.00 16.55 -4.62
N PRO A 19 -1.26 17.41 -5.34
CA PRO A 19 0.11 17.79 -4.97
C PRO A 19 0.23 18.50 -3.63
N GLU A 20 -0.83 19.21 -3.22
CA GLU A 20 -0.86 19.98 -1.98
C GLU A 20 -1.38 19.16 -0.77
N ASP A 21 -1.73 17.89 -0.96
CA ASP A 21 -2.23 17.04 0.11
C ASP A 21 -1.14 16.09 0.64
N PRO A 22 -0.52 16.39 1.80
CA PRO A 22 0.59 15.59 2.31
C PRO A 22 0.14 14.31 3.02
N ARG A 23 -1.17 14.04 3.16
CA ARG A 23 -1.69 13.01 4.06
C ARG A 23 -1.15 11.60 3.73
N PRO A 24 -1.15 11.11 2.48
CA PRO A 24 -0.60 9.78 2.17
C PRO A 24 0.91 9.66 2.39
N ARG A 25 1.72 10.62 1.93
CA ARG A 25 3.17 10.63 2.20
C ARG A 25 3.45 10.58 3.69
N ARG A 26 2.78 11.44 4.46
CA ARG A 26 2.93 11.49 5.91
C ARG A 26 2.52 10.20 6.61
N ALA A 27 1.53 9.48 6.10
CA ALA A 27 1.16 8.17 6.63
C ALA A 27 2.29 7.14 6.42
N ILE A 28 2.89 7.10 5.23
CA ILE A 28 4.03 6.21 4.94
C ILE A 28 5.21 6.54 5.86
N ASP A 29 5.57 7.83 5.98
CA ASP A 29 6.66 8.29 6.84
C ASP A 29 6.45 7.90 8.30
N LEU A 30 5.23 8.10 8.82
CA LEU A 30 4.89 7.75 10.19
C LEU A 30 4.82 6.22 10.40
N GLY A 31 4.41 5.45 9.39
CA GLY A 31 4.53 3.99 9.42
C GLY A 31 6.00 3.53 9.54
N ARG A 32 6.91 4.19 8.82
CA ARG A 32 8.36 3.96 8.95
C ARG A 32 8.90 4.41 10.32
N ALA A 33 8.46 5.56 10.83
CA ALA A 33 8.86 6.08 12.14
C ALA A 33 8.43 5.16 13.29
N TRP A 34 7.21 4.61 13.22
CA TRP A 34 6.73 3.63 14.20
C TRP A 34 7.61 2.38 14.21
N ALA A 35 7.99 1.87 13.04
CA ALA A 35 8.89 0.71 12.94
C ALA A 35 10.28 0.97 13.54
N ARG A 36 10.70 2.24 13.67
CA ARG A 36 11.93 2.67 14.36
C ARG A 36 11.73 2.97 15.84
N GLY A 37 10.51 2.86 16.38
CA GLY A 37 10.19 3.16 17.77
C GLY A 37 10.08 4.65 18.10
N GLU A 38 9.99 5.52 17.09
CA GLU A 38 10.00 6.98 17.27
C GLU A 38 8.62 7.55 17.63
N ILE A 39 7.55 6.84 17.30
CA ILE A 39 6.17 7.25 17.57
C ILE A 39 5.35 6.09 18.14
N THR A 40 4.23 6.43 18.76
CA THR A 40 3.26 5.45 19.26
C THR A 40 2.45 4.81 18.13
N MET A 41 1.90 3.62 18.39
CA MET A 41 0.92 2.97 17.50
C MET A 41 -0.26 3.91 17.18
N THR A 42 -0.78 4.62 18.19
CA THR A 42 -1.91 5.54 18.02
C THR A 42 -1.59 6.65 17.02
N GLN A 43 -0.39 7.23 17.07
CA GLN A 43 0.03 8.26 16.10
C GLN A 43 0.07 7.71 14.68
N ALA A 44 0.62 6.50 14.48
CA ALA A 44 0.62 5.84 13.17
C ALA A 44 -0.80 5.54 12.68
N ARG A 45 -1.66 5.00 13.55
CA ARG A 45 -3.06 4.69 13.23
C ARG A 45 -3.88 5.93 12.90
N THR A 46 -3.64 7.05 13.58
CA THR A 46 -4.29 8.33 13.24
C THR A 46 -3.87 8.80 11.84
N ALA A 47 -2.58 8.72 11.51
CA ALA A 47 -2.09 9.06 10.18
C ALA A 47 -2.68 8.14 9.09
N ALA A 48 -2.82 6.84 9.40
CA ALA A 48 -3.52 5.89 8.53
C ALA A 48 -4.94 6.36 8.20
N GLY A 49 -5.71 6.77 9.22
CA GLY A 49 -7.06 7.30 9.04
C GLY A 49 -7.10 8.57 8.18
N HIS A 50 -6.12 9.46 8.33
CA HIS A 50 -6.02 10.67 7.50
C HIS A 50 -5.73 10.36 6.03
N ALA A 51 -4.84 9.41 5.72
CA ALA A 51 -4.59 8.96 4.35
C ALA A 51 -5.84 8.29 3.73
N MET A 52 -6.55 7.45 4.49
CA MET A 52 -7.81 6.85 4.03
C MET A 52 -8.91 7.91 3.81
N ALA A 53 -8.92 8.99 4.60
CA ALA A 53 -9.83 10.11 4.40
C ALA A 53 -9.51 10.89 3.11
N ALA A 54 -8.23 11.04 2.77
CA ALA A 54 -7.80 11.66 1.51
C ALA A 54 -8.28 10.89 0.27
N ALA A 55 -8.43 9.57 0.39
CA ALA A 55 -8.93 8.72 -0.68
C ALA A 55 -10.44 8.85 -0.95
N ARG A 56 -11.23 9.39 -0.01
CA ARG A 56 -12.71 9.26 -0.04
C ARG A 56 -13.37 9.85 -1.28
N ASP A 57 -12.92 11.03 -1.68
CA ASP A 57 -13.51 11.80 -2.78
C ASP A 57 -12.81 11.54 -4.12
N LEU A 58 -11.83 10.63 -4.13
CA LEU A 58 -11.07 10.26 -5.31
C LEU A 58 -11.62 8.99 -5.96
N SER A 59 -11.23 8.78 -7.21
CA SER A 59 -11.41 7.55 -7.96
C SER A 59 -10.10 7.17 -8.65
N GLY A 60 -10.04 5.94 -9.19
CA GLY A 60 -8.89 5.49 -9.97
C GLY A 60 -7.58 5.37 -9.17
N PRO A 61 -6.43 5.60 -9.82
CA PRO A 61 -5.11 5.30 -9.26
C PRO A 61 -4.80 6.02 -7.94
N ALA A 62 -5.06 7.33 -7.90
CA ALA A 62 -4.80 8.17 -6.74
C ALA A 62 -5.54 7.66 -5.49
N ARG A 63 -6.81 7.26 -5.63
CA ARG A 63 -7.59 6.66 -4.54
C ARG A 63 -6.90 5.43 -3.97
N HIS A 64 -6.46 4.53 -4.85
CA HIS A 64 -5.84 3.28 -4.45
C HIS A 64 -4.48 3.51 -3.78
N ALA A 65 -3.66 4.43 -4.30
CA ALA A 65 -2.40 4.83 -3.68
C ALA A 65 -2.61 5.41 -2.26
N ALA A 66 -3.61 6.27 -2.06
CA ALA A 66 -3.93 6.78 -0.73
C ALA A 66 -4.40 5.68 0.24
N TYR A 67 -5.20 4.71 -0.21
CA TYR A 67 -5.53 3.56 0.61
C TYR A 67 -4.32 2.68 0.92
N ALA A 68 -3.42 2.46 -0.04
CA ALA A 68 -2.17 1.73 0.18
C ALA A 68 -1.34 2.37 1.29
N ALA A 69 -1.17 3.70 1.24
CA ALA A 69 -0.49 4.48 2.28
C ALA A 69 -1.16 4.35 3.66
N GLY A 70 -2.49 4.44 3.70
CA GLY A 70 -3.26 4.26 4.93
C GLY A 70 -3.07 2.86 5.53
N GLN A 71 -3.15 1.82 4.72
CA GLN A 71 -2.92 0.43 5.15
C GLN A 71 -1.47 0.23 5.65
N ALA A 72 -0.49 0.79 4.96
CA ALA A 72 0.92 0.71 5.36
C ALA A 72 1.16 1.30 6.76
N ALA A 73 0.54 2.43 7.09
CA ALA A 73 0.60 3.03 8.42
C ALA A 73 -0.19 2.21 9.47
N ALA A 74 -1.29 1.59 9.07
CA ALA A 74 -2.14 0.78 9.95
C ALA A 74 -1.49 -0.54 10.39
N VAL A 75 -0.41 -0.99 9.74
CA VAL A 75 0.42 -2.14 10.19
C VAL A 75 0.86 -1.98 11.64
N ALA A 76 1.08 -0.74 12.10
CA ALA A 76 1.40 -0.43 13.49
C ALA A 76 0.34 -0.93 14.50
N HIS A 77 -0.92 -0.98 14.09
CA HIS A 77 -2.04 -1.46 14.90
C HIS A 77 -2.19 -2.98 14.80
N VAL A 78 -2.13 -3.54 13.60
CA VAL A 78 -2.13 -5.00 13.38
C VAL A 78 -1.43 -5.35 12.08
N ALA A 79 -0.56 -6.37 12.13
CA ALA A 79 0.31 -6.74 11.02
C ALA A 79 -0.44 -7.06 9.71
N ALA A 80 -1.64 -7.64 9.79
CA ALA A 80 -2.46 -8.05 8.64
C ALA A 80 -2.82 -6.90 7.67
N HIS A 81 -2.65 -5.63 8.06
CA HIS A 81 -2.79 -4.49 7.14
C HIS A 81 -1.71 -4.47 6.03
N GLU A 82 -0.64 -5.26 6.16
CA GLU A 82 0.42 -5.36 5.14
C GLU A 82 -0.12 -5.81 3.78
N LEU A 83 -1.02 -6.81 3.75
CA LEU A 83 -1.63 -7.29 2.51
C LEU A 83 -2.53 -6.22 1.89
N GLY A 84 -3.22 -5.45 2.74
CA GLY A 84 -4.02 -4.32 2.28
C GLY A 84 -3.17 -3.29 1.56
N ALA A 85 -1.99 -2.95 2.10
CA ALA A 85 -1.08 -2.00 1.48
C ALA A 85 -0.61 -2.48 0.10
N ALA A 86 -0.16 -3.74 0.03
CA ALA A 86 0.29 -4.38 -1.20
C ALA A 86 -0.82 -4.49 -2.25
N ALA A 87 -2.01 -4.98 -1.86
CA ALA A 87 -3.14 -5.16 -2.76
C ALA A 87 -3.65 -3.83 -3.34
N TYR A 88 -3.76 -2.79 -2.52
CA TYR A 88 -4.16 -1.48 -3.01
C TYR A 88 -3.09 -0.86 -3.92
N ALA A 89 -1.81 -1.06 -3.64
CA ALA A 89 -0.74 -0.61 -4.53
C ALA A 89 -0.83 -1.31 -5.90
N ILE A 90 -1.07 -2.62 -5.94
CA ILE A 90 -1.31 -3.34 -7.20
C ILE A 90 -2.53 -2.77 -7.94
N LYS A 91 -3.62 -2.47 -7.23
CA LYS A 91 -4.80 -1.83 -7.85
C LYS A 91 -4.51 -0.43 -8.37
N ALA A 92 -3.66 0.34 -7.71
CA ALA A 92 -3.23 1.65 -8.17
C ALA A 92 -2.47 1.52 -9.50
N ALA A 93 -1.50 0.60 -9.57
CA ALA A 93 -0.76 0.30 -10.80
C ALA A 93 -1.67 -0.18 -11.94
N ARG A 94 -2.62 -1.11 -11.66
CA ARG A 94 -3.59 -1.57 -12.66
C ARG A 94 -4.44 -0.43 -13.22
N ALA A 95 -4.91 0.47 -12.35
CA ALA A 95 -5.77 1.58 -12.74
C ALA A 95 -5.00 2.69 -13.49
N ALA A 96 -3.69 2.81 -13.28
CA ALA A 96 -2.85 3.82 -13.92
C ALA A 96 -2.38 3.41 -15.31
N ALA A 97 -2.43 2.11 -15.62
CA ALA A 97 -1.96 1.57 -16.88
C ALA A 97 -2.82 2.02 -18.06
N PRO A 98 -2.25 2.07 -19.28
CA PRO A 98 -3.00 2.24 -20.51
C PRO A 98 -4.13 1.20 -20.65
N GLU A 99 -5.14 1.53 -21.45
CA GLU A 99 -6.26 0.63 -21.72
C GLU A 99 -5.77 -0.72 -22.25
N GLY A 100 -6.23 -1.82 -21.63
CA GLY A 100 -5.81 -3.18 -21.96
C GLY A 100 -4.54 -3.67 -21.26
N GLU A 101 -3.76 -2.79 -20.63
CA GLU A 101 -2.48 -3.14 -19.99
C GLU A 101 -2.55 -3.30 -18.46
N GLY A 102 -3.72 -3.05 -17.85
CA GLY A 102 -3.91 -3.09 -16.40
C GLY A 102 -3.42 -4.38 -15.76
N GLU A 103 -3.83 -5.55 -16.27
CA GLU A 103 -3.42 -6.84 -15.71
C GLU A 103 -1.90 -7.06 -15.77
N SER A 104 -1.23 -6.66 -16.85
CA SER A 104 0.23 -6.73 -16.95
C SER A 104 0.93 -5.79 -15.97
N ALA A 105 0.45 -4.56 -15.82
CA ALA A 105 0.98 -3.61 -14.85
C ALA A 105 0.83 -4.12 -13.41
N GLY A 106 -0.34 -4.69 -13.10
CA GLY A 106 -0.58 -5.30 -11.78
C GLY A 106 0.35 -6.48 -11.49
N ARG A 107 0.63 -7.34 -12.48
CA ARG A 107 1.60 -8.44 -12.33
C ARG A 107 3.04 -7.94 -12.13
N LEU A 108 3.42 -6.86 -12.83
CA LEU A 108 4.73 -6.23 -12.67
C LEU A 108 4.89 -5.65 -11.26
N GLU A 109 3.88 -4.93 -10.78
CA GLU A 109 3.85 -4.40 -9.42
C GLU A 109 3.93 -5.54 -8.38
N CYS A 110 3.14 -6.59 -8.55
CA CYS A 110 3.16 -7.78 -7.69
C CYS A 110 4.54 -8.42 -7.60
N ARG A 111 5.24 -8.60 -8.74
CA ARG A 111 6.62 -9.12 -8.77
C ARG A 111 7.58 -8.18 -8.06
N TRP A 112 7.52 -6.89 -8.37
CA TRP A 112 8.39 -5.89 -7.73
C TRP A 112 8.22 -5.90 -6.21
N GLN A 113 6.98 -5.94 -5.71
CA GLN A 113 6.70 -6.03 -4.27
C GLN A 113 7.33 -7.28 -3.64
N ARG A 114 7.23 -8.45 -4.30
CA ARG A 114 7.88 -9.69 -3.81
C ARG A 114 9.40 -9.61 -3.83
N ASP A 115 9.99 -8.88 -4.76
CA ASP A 115 11.44 -8.64 -4.79
C ASP A 115 11.89 -7.76 -3.62
N GLN A 116 11.02 -6.87 -3.12
CA GLN A 116 11.28 -6.06 -1.93
C GLN A 116 11.08 -6.80 -0.60
N LEU A 117 10.55 -8.04 -0.60
CA LEU A 117 10.30 -8.77 0.65
C LEU A 117 11.62 -9.11 1.37
N PRO A 118 11.77 -8.72 2.64
CA PRO A 118 12.88 -9.21 3.46
C PRO A 118 12.80 -10.73 3.60
N GLU A 119 13.95 -11.39 3.48
CA GLU A 119 14.03 -12.85 3.50
C GLU A 119 13.37 -13.47 4.73
N ALA A 120 13.56 -12.85 5.91
CA ALA A 120 13.03 -13.32 7.18
C ALA A 120 11.50 -13.41 7.26
N ILE A 121 10.76 -12.72 6.39
CA ILE A 121 9.28 -12.74 6.36
C ILE A 121 8.72 -13.19 5.01
N ARG A 122 9.58 -13.54 4.05
CA ARG A 122 9.18 -13.81 2.66
C ARG A 122 8.16 -14.94 2.58
N GLU A 123 8.47 -16.11 3.12
CA GLU A 123 7.55 -17.27 3.09
C GLU A 123 6.21 -16.95 3.78
N LEU A 124 6.25 -16.33 4.96
CA LEU A 124 5.05 -15.96 5.70
C LEU A 124 4.12 -15.04 4.90
N VAL A 125 4.66 -14.01 4.24
CA VAL A 125 3.85 -13.08 3.44
C VAL A 125 3.32 -13.77 2.19
N LEU A 126 4.11 -14.63 1.53
CA LEU A 126 3.65 -15.35 0.35
C LEU A 126 2.53 -16.35 0.67
N ASP A 127 2.62 -17.04 1.79
CA ASP A 127 1.57 -17.92 2.30
C ASP A 127 0.29 -17.11 2.63
N ASP A 128 0.41 -15.96 3.31
CA ASP A 128 -0.75 -15.12 3.63
C ASP A 128 -1.37 -14.50 2.36
N GLN A 129 -0.55 -14.10 1.38
CA GLN A 129 -1.00 -13.69 0.05
C GLN A 129 -1.81 -14.80 -0.64
N GLN A 130 -1.36 -16.05 -0.57
CA GLN A 130 -2.07 -17.19 -1.15
C GLN A 130 -3.39 -17.45 -0.43
N LEU A 131 -3.38 -17.49 0.91
CA LEU A 131 -4.54 -17.81 1.73
C LEU A 131 -5.65 -16.77 1.66
N ARG A 132 -5.30 -15.50 1.47
CA ARG A 132 -6.24 -14.36 1.51
C ARG A 132 -6.40 -13.65 0.18
N ASN A 133 -5.93 -14.24 -0.91
CA ASN A 133 -5.96 -13.59 -2.22
C ASN A 133 -7.39 -13.23 -2.65
N ASP A 134 -8.36 -14.08 -2.31
CA ASP A 134 -9.77 -13.90 -2.63
C ASP A 134 -10.34 -12.60 -2.03
N ILE A 135 -10.05 -12.32 -0.76
CA ILE A 135 -10.46 -11.08 -0.09
C ILE A 135 -9.64 -9.86 -0.53
N CYS A 136 -8.50 -10.10 -1.19
CA CYS A 136 -7.64 -9.09 -1.82
C CYS A 136 -7.86 -9.00 -3.35
N TRP A 137 -9.04 -9.37 -3.86
CA TRP A 137 -9.41 -9.24 -5.28
C TRP A 137 -8.53 -10.04 -6.25
N SER A 138 -7.95 -11.14 -5.78
CA SER A 138 -7.07 -12.04 -6.54
C SER A 138 -5.88 -11.33 -7.19
N VAL A 139 -5.38 -10.24 -6.58
CA VAL A 139 -4.34 -9.41 -7.19
C VAL A 139 -2.92 -9.97 -7.06
N PHE A 140 -2.70 -10.95 -6.18
CA PHE A 140 -1.38 -11.52 -5.91
C PHE A 140 -0.94 -12.64 -6.88
N HIS A 141 -1.63 -12.78 -8.01
CA HIS A 141 -1.16 -13.62 -9.12
C HIS A 141 -0.12 -12.84 -9.94
N CYS A 142 1.13 -12.89 -9.51
CA CYS A 142 2.26 -12.49 -10.34
C CYS A 142 2.70 -13.63 -11.27
#